data_AF-A0A7X9MUV9-F1
#
_entry.id   AF-A0A7X9MUV9-F1
#
_cell.length_a   1.000
_cell.length_b   1.000
_cell.length_c   1.000
_cell.angle_alpha   90.00
_cell.angle_beta   90.00
_cell.angle_gamma   90.00
#
_symmetry.space_group_name_H-M   'P 1'
#
loop_
_entity.id
_entity.type
_entity.pdbx_description
1 polymer ?
#
loop_
_entity_poly.entity_id
_entity_poly.type
_entity_poly.pdbx_seq_one_letter_code
_entity_poly.pdbx_strand_id
1 'polypeptide(L)' 'MMIQKDTQTEKRRDNIIEDLVNKGVFKIDGKQLYELNFYQLMKQYINDEKQTN' A
#
# COMPACT_ATOMS: atom_id res chain seq x y z
N MET A 1 23.61 -6.23 14.37
CA MET A 1 22.72 -5.13 13.95
C MET A 1 21.94 -5.62 12.73
N MET A 2 20.67 -6.03 12.91
CA MET A 2 19.79 -6.46 11.82
C MET A 2 18.51 -5.63 11.89
N ILE A 3 18.57 -4.40 11.37
CA ILE A 3 17.41 -3.49 11.30
C ILE A 3 17.54 -2.74 9.96
N GLN A 4 17.33 -3.42 8.84
CA GLN A 4 17.32 -2.75 7.52
C GLN A 4 16.21 -3.25 6.59
N LYS A 5 15.72 -4.49 6.77
CA LYS A 5 14.65 -5.04 5.91
C LYS A 5 13.25 -4.54 6.28
N ASP A 6 12.98 -4.35 7.58
CA ASP A 6 11.69 -3.85 8.03
C ASP A 6 11.47 -2.41 7.57
N THR A 7 12.48 -1.55 7.69
CA THR A 7 12.38 -0.13 7.36
C THR A 7 12.11 0.14 5.87
N GLN A 8 12.64 -0.68 4.95
CA GLN A 8 12.36 -0.52 3.53
C GLN A 8 10.93 -0.97 3.18
N THR A 9 10.44 -2.03 3.83
CA THR A 9 9.09 -2.55 3.62
C THR A 9 8.05 -1.60 4.19
N GLU A 10 8.30 -1.05 5.38
CA GLU A 10 7.46 -0.03 6.02
C GLU A 10 7.37 1.23 5.17
N LYS A 11 8.51 1.76 4.69
CA LYS A 11 8.51 2.92 3.78
C LYS A 11 7.70 2.67 2.50
N ARG A 12 7.84 1.48 1.89
CA ARG A 12 7.04 1.14 0.71
C ARG A 12 5.55 1.04 1.04
N ARG A 13 5.20 0.51 2.22
CA ARG A 13 3.82 0.44 2.67
C ARG A 13 3.21 1.85 2.77
N ASP A 14 3.93 2.76 3.41
CA ASP A 14 3.44 4.12 3.62
C ASP A 14 3.29 4.88 2.30
N ASN A 15 4.23 4.71 1.36
CA ASN A 15 4.10 5.27 0.00
C ASN A 15 2.86 4.74 -0.73
N ILE A 16 2.58 3.43 -0.67
CA ILE A 16 1.37 2.86 -1.29
C ILE A 16 0.10 3.45 -0.68
N ILE A 17 0.08 3.63 0.65
CA ILE A 17 -1.08 4.24 1.32
C ILE A 17 -1.27 5.68 0.85
N GLU A 18 -0.19 6.47 0.77
CA GLU A 18 -0.22 7.85 0.28
C GLU A 18 -0.77 7.93 -1.14
N ASP A 19 -0.29 7.08 -2.06
CA ASP A 19 -0.78 7.05 -3.44
C ASP A 19 -2.27 6.68 -3.53
N LEU A 20 -2.72 5.72 -2.73
CA LEU A 20 -4.13 5.34 -2.68
C LEU A 20 -5.00 6.46 -2.11
N VAL A 21 -4.55 7.15 -1.07
CA VAL A 21 -5.23 8.32 -0.49
C VAL A 21 -5.32 9.46 -1.51
N ASN A 22 -4.22 9.74 -2.24
CA ASN A 22 -4.19 10.76 -3.29
C ASN A 22 -5.16 10.44 -4.45
N LYS A 23 -5.42 9.15 -4.69
CA LYS A 23 -6.45 8.67 -5.64
C LYS A 23 -7.88 8.68 -5.07
N GLY A 24 -8.06 9.08 -3.80
CA GLY A 24 -9.36 9.07 -3.12
C GLY A 24 -9.80 7.70 -2.61
N VAL A 25 -8.89 6.71 -2.58
CA VAL A 25 -9.14 5.38 -2.02
C VAL A 25 -8.76 5.40 -0.55
N PHE A 26 -9.74 5.22 0.34
CA PHE A 26 -9.53 5.19 1.79
C PHE A 26 -9.77 3.81 2.40
N LYS A 27 -10.44 2.93 1.66
CA LYS A 27 -10.81 1.59 2.07
C LYS A 27 -10.66 0.60 0.93
N ILE A 28 -10.21 -0.62 1.24
CA ILE A 28 -10.21 -1.77 0.33
C ILE A 28 -10.99 -2.87 1.02
N ASP A 29 -11.95 -3.47 0.32
CA ASP A 29 -12.81 -4.54 0.85
C ASP A 29 -13.45 -4.21 2.21
N GLY A 30 -13.85 -2.95 2.40
CA GLY A 30 -14.48 -2.45 3.63
C GLY A 30 -13.53 -2.16 4.80
N LYS A 31 -12.24 -2.44 4.66
CA LYS A 31 -11.20 -2.15 5.67
C LYS A 31 -10.43 -0.88 5.33
N GLN A 32 -10.04 -0.10 6.33
CA GLN A 32 -9.22 1.09 6.10
C GLN A 32 -7.81 0.70 5.65
N LEU A 33 -7.15 1.56 4.87
CA LEU A 33 -5.80 1.28 4.36
C LEU A 33 -4.78 0.97 5.48
N TYR A 34 -4.87 1.67 6.60
CA TYR A 34 -3.99 1.47 7.77
C TYR A 34 -4.24 0.15 8.51
N GLU A 35 -5.37 -0.50 8.27
CA GLU A 35 -5.70 -1.82 8.84
C GLU A 35 -5.20 -2.98 7.95
N LEU A 36 -4.69 -2.67 6.76
CA LEU A 36 -4.23 -3.65 5.78
C LEU A 36 -2.74 -3.93 5.94
N ASN A 37 -2.36 -5.18 5.68
CA ASN A 37 -0.95 -5.55 5.61
C ASN A 37 -0.34 -5.12 4.26
N PHE A 38 0.99 -5.11 4.20
CA PHE A 38 1.73 -4.72 2.99
C PHE A 38 1.31 -5.49 1.73
N TYR A 39 1.05 -6.80 1.85
CA TYR A 39 0.66 -7.62 0.70
C TYR A 39 -0.72 -7.23 0.13
N GLN A 40 -1.68 -6.94 1.00
CA GLN A 40 -3.02 -6.49 0.59
C GLN A 40 -2.95 -5.13 -0.12
N LEU A 41 -2.18 -4.19 0.44
CA LEU A 41 -1.94 -2.87 -0.16
C LEU A 41 -1.24 -3.00 -1.52
N MET A 42 -0.18 -3.80 -1.60
CA MET A 42 0.58 -4.04 -2.83
C MET A 42 -0.29 -4.68 -3.92
N LYS A 43 -1.16 -5.63 -3.57
CA LYS A 43 -2.07 -6.27 -4.53
C LYS A 43 -3.02 -5.25 -5.17
N GLN A 44 -3.59 -4.34 -4.38
CA GLN A 44 -4.44 -3.29 -4.92
C GLN A 44 -3.62 -2.33 -5.79
N TYR A 45 -2.47 -1.89 -5.31
CA TYR A 45 -1.58 -0.99 -6.03
C TYR A 45 -1.19 -1.52 -7.42
N ILE A 46 -0.79 -2.79 -7.52
CA ILE A 46 -0.45 -3.44 -8.80
C ILE A 46 -1.67 -3.56 -9.72
N ASN A 47 -2.84 -3.86 -9.16
CA ASN A 47 -4.07 -3.95 -9.96
C ASN A 47 -4.46 -2.60 -10.55
N ASP A 48 -4.29 -1.51 -9.79
CA ASP A 48 -4.56 -0.14 -10.25
C ASP A 48 -3.54 0.29 -11.34
N GLU A 49 -2.24 -0.01 -11.18
CA GLU A 49 -1.23 0.31 -12.19
C GLU A 49 -1.49 -0.40 -13.54
N LYS A 50 -2.03 -1.62 -13.51
CA LYS A 50 -2.37 -2.37 -14.73
C LYS A 50 -3.55 -1.81 -15.51
N GLN A 51 -4.37 -0.92 -14.94
CA GLN A 51 -5.51 -0.31 -15.65
C GLN A 51 -5.15 1.02 -16.33
N THR A 52 -3.93 1.54 -16.13
CA THR A 52 -3.50 2.83 -16.70
C THR A 52 -2.68 2.68 -17.99
N ASN A 53 -2.67 1.49 -18.61
CA ASN A 53 -1.87 1.18 -19.79
C ASN A 53 -2.72 0.55 -20.91
#